data_AF-A0A932X7K6-F1
#
_entry.id   AF-A0A932X7K6-F1
#
_cell.length_a   1.000
_cell.length_b   1.000
_cell.length_c   1.000
_cell.angle_alpha   90.00
_cell.angle_beta   90.00
_cell.angle_gamma   90.00
#
_symmetry.space_group_name_H-M   'P 1'
#
loop_
_entity.id
_entity.type
_entity.pdbx_description
1 polymer ?
#
loop_
_entity_poly.entity_id
_entity_poly.type
_entity_poly.pdbx_seq_one_letter_code
_entity_poly.pdbx_strand_id
1 'polypeptide(L)'
;MKTLPFSTIRKYVIFIALFILAGGIGYTLGERKVGLTIGPDKRIVINQETPKETAVDFSLFWDVWQRLFRYYIDAATLDTQKMVWGAITGMVASAGDSYTVFLPPKENKELKEDLAGEFEGIGAQLGMKDNRIIVIAPLKGTPAERAGIKPGDYILKVNDEETVSWTVPQAVTKIRGPRGTTVNLNILHENSQKPIDLAIIRDTIMVPSVETWVKKVGEIEEIGGLEDVKKLDQSKKVAYLRLSRFGDHTNEDWEKAVKEILTIQKNNGTLAGLVFDLRNNPGGYLDGSVFIASEFVDRGTIVSQVNSDGTKQEYEVDRKGKLLDIALVVLVNKGSASAAEIVAGAIRDYKRGKLVGETTFGKGSVQTPFDVAQGAGLHITTGKWLLPKGDSIMKLGVKPDVEVVLDDATTATTDAQLAKAVELLLK
;
A
#
# COMPACT_ATOMS: atom_id res chain seq x y z
N MET A 1 -82.39 4.80 -18.27
CA MET A 1 -81.25 4.34 -17.43
C MET A 1 -80.40 3.41 -18.28
N LYS A 2 -79.14 3.77 -18.60
CA LYS A 2 -78.23 2.87 -19.33
C LYS A 2 -77.71 1.82 -18.35
N THR A 3 -78.13 0.57 -18.53
CA THR A 3 -77.62 -0.57 -17.75
C THR A 3 -76.18 -0.86 -18.18
N LEU A 4 -75.29 -1.04 -17.20
CA LEU A 4 -73.90 -1.38 -17.47
C LEU A 4 -73.83 -2.78 -18.12
N PRO A 5 -72.96 -2.98 -19.13
CA PRO A 5 -72.83 -4.27 -19.77
C PRO A 5 -72.33 -5.31 -18.76
N PHE A 6 -72.90 -6.52 -18.83
CA PHE A 6 -72.65 -7.62 -17.89
C PHE A 6 -71.15 -7.96 -17.72
N SER A 7 -70.35 -7.78 -18.78
CA SER A 7 -68.90 -7.95 -18.76
C SER A 7 -68.17 -6.96 -17.84
N THR A 8 -68.68 -5.74 -17.72
CA THR A 8 -68.14 -4.71 -16.82
C THR A 8 -68.52 -5.00 -15.37
N ILE A 9 -69.76 -5.41 -15.12
CA ILE A 9 -70.21 -5.82 -13.78
C ILE A 9 -69.38 -7.01 -13.28
N ARG A 10 -69.15 -8.02 -14.14
CA ARG A 10 -68.32 -9.19 -13.80
C ARG A 10 -66.89 -8.80 -13.40
N LYS A 11 -66.27 -7.84 -14.10
CA LYS A 11 -64.92 -7.36 -13.76
C LYS A 11 -64.88 -6.68 -12.39
N TYR A 12 -65.87 -5.85 -12.07
CA TYR A 12 -65.96 -5.21 -10.76
C TYR A 12 -66.19 -6.22 -9.64
N VAL A 13 -67.05 -7.23 -9.86
CA VAL A 13 -67.28 -8.29 -8.87
C VAL A 13 -66.02 -9.11 -8.62
N ILE A 14 -65.27 -9.47 -9.68
CA ILE A 14 -63.98 -10.18 -9.54
C ILE A 14 -62.96 -9.30 -8.80
N PHE A 15 -62.88 -8.02 -9.14
CA PHE A 15 -61.96 -7.09 -8.49
C PHE A 15 -62.28 -6.92 -7.00
N ILE A 16 -63.55 -6.75 -6.65
CA ILE A 16 -64.00 -6.66 -5.25
C ILE A 16 -63.74 -7.97 -4.51
N ALA A 17 -64.00 -9.12 -5.13
CA ALA A 17 -63.71 -10.43 -4.54
C ALA A 17 -62.20 -10.61 -4.27
N LEU A 18 -61.34 -10.22 -5.20
CA LEU A 18 -59.88 -10.25 -5.01
C LEU A 18 -59.42 -9.27 -3.93
N PHE A 19 -60.04 -8.09 -3.86
CA PHE A 19 -59.71 -7.10 -2.84
C PHE A 19 -60.11 -7.57 -1.44
N ILE A 20 -61.28 -8.20 -1.29
CA ILE A 20 -61.73 -8.81 -0.03
C ILE A 20 -60.83 -10.01 0.33
N LEU A 21 -60.43 -10.83 -0.64
CA LEU A 21 -59.52 -11.95 -0.42
C LEU A 21 -58.14 -11.47 0.06
N ALA A 22 -57.58 -10.45 -0.60
CA ALA A 22 -56.31 -9.85 -0.21
C ALA A 22 -56.38 -9.19 1.18
N GLY A 23 -57.48 -8.49 1.48
CA GLY A 23 -57.74 -7.93 2.80
C GLY A 23 -57.87 -8.99 3.90
N GLY A 24 -58.55 -10.10 3.62
CA GLY A 24 -58.69 -11.23 4.56
C GLY A 24 -57.37 -11.96 4.81
N ILE A 25 -56.55 -12.15 3.78
CA ILE A 25 -55.19 -12.70 3.93
C ILE A 25 -54.32 -11.73 4.77
N GLY A 26 -54.39 -10.43 4.51
CA GLY A 26 -53.67 -9.41 5.28
C GLY A 26 -54.10 -9.38 6.76
N TYR A 27 -55.41 -9.42 7.03
CA TYR A 27 -55.96 -9.43 8.39
C TYR A 27 -55.55 -10.69 9.17
N THR A 28 -55.64 -11.86 8.54
CA THR A 28 -55.25 -13.14 9.17
C THR A 28 -53.75 -13.25 9.42
N LEU A 29 -52.91 -12.71 8.54
CA LEU A 29 -51.46 -12.60 8.76
C LEU A 29 -51.13 -11.59 9.88
N GLY A 30 -51.90 -10.50 9.99
CA GLY A 30 -51.76 -9.49 11.04
C GLY A 30 -52.16 -10.00 12.44
N GLU A 31 -53.29 -10.70 12.57
CA GLU A 31 -53.74 -11.28 13.85
C GLU A 31 -52.82 -12.40 14.34
N ARG A 32 -52.23 -13.20 13.43
CA ARG A 32 -51.35 -14.31 13.81
C ARG A 32 -49.97 -13.89 14.32
N LYS A 33 -49.65 -12.58 14.38
CA LYS A 33 -48.31 -12.06 14.73
C LYS A 33 -47.21 -12.90 14.09
N VAL A 34 -47.33 -13.19 12.79
CA VAL A 34 -46.27 -13.90 12.06
C VAL A 34 -45.07 -12.96 12.02
N GLY A 35 -44.16 -13.13 12.96
CA GLY A 35 -42.90 -12.42 12.97
C GLY A 35 -42.08 -12.86 11.77
N LEU A 36 -42.16 -12.10 10.67
CA LEU A 36 -41.14 -12.12 9.64
C LEU A 36 -39.87 -11.55 10.26
N THR A 37 -39.12 -12.41 10.95
CA THR A 37 -37.76 -12.08 11.37
C THR A 37 -36.90 -12.12 10.12
N ILE A 38 -36.81 -10.99 9.41
CA ILE A 38 -35.72 -10.76 8.47
C ILE A 38 -34.48 -10.54 9.34
N GLY A 39 -33.87 -11.65 9.78
CA GLY A 39 -32.52 -11.61 10.34
C GLY A 39 -31.54 -11.10 9.27
N PRO A 40 -30.34 -10.65 9.67
CA PRO A 40 -29.30 -10.31 8.70
C PRO A 40 -29.15 -11.49 7.75
N ASP A 41 -29.15 -11.20 6.45
CA ASP A 41 -28.98 -12.16 5.36
C ASP A 41 -27.79 -13.07 5.72
N LYS A 42 -28.10 -14.26 6.26
CA LYS A 42 -27.08 -15.30 6.46
C LYS A 42 -26.76 -15.72 5.03
N ARG A 43 -25.78 -15.04 4.44
CA ARG A 43 -25.08 -15.55 3.27
C ARG A 43 -24.54 -16.90 3.67
N ILE A 44 -25.30 -17.94 3.38
CA ILE A 44 -24.84 -19.31 3.46
C ILE A 44 -23.67 -19.35 2.49
N VAL A 45 -22.46 -19.45 3.03
CA VAL A 45 -21.32 -19.87 2.23
C VAL A 45 -21.68 -21.28 1.77
N ILE A 46 -22.18 -21.38 0.55
CA ILE A 46 -22.30 -22.67 -0.12
C ILE A 46 -20.85 -23.11 -0.29
N ASN A 47 -20.44 -24.16 0.43
CA ASN A 47 -19.19 -24.85 0.17
C ASN A 47 -19.13 -25.11 -1.33
N GLN A 48 -18.26 -24.40 -2.04
CA GLN A 48 -17.88 -24.83 -3.38
C GLN A 48 -17.37 -26.26 -3.23
N GLU A 49 -17.88 -27.17 -4.07
CA GLU A 49 -17.60 -28.60 -3.97
C GLU A 49 -16.11 -28.84 -3.69
N THR A 50 -15.81 -29.60 -2.64
CA THR A 50 -14.45 -30.07 -2.37
C THR A 50 -13.91 -30.67 -3.66
N PRO A 51 -12.67 -30.38 -4.08
CA PRO A 51 -12.10 -31.00 -5.27
C PRO A 51 -12.32 -32.51 -5.20
N LYS A 52 -12.87 -33.10 -6.28
CA LYS A 52 -13.29 -34.52 -6.31
C LYS A 52 -12.15 -35.50 -5.98
N GLU A 53 -10.92 -35.02 -6.04
CA GLU A 53 -9.66 -35.74 -5.83
C GLU A 53 -9.22 -35.77 -4.35
N THR A 54 -9.89 -35.02 -3.45
CA THR A 54 -9.46 -34.89 -2.05
C THR A 54 -10.54 -35.36 -1.08
N ALA A 55 -10.36 -36.56 -0.51
CA ALA A 55 -11.15 -37.05 0.61
C ALA A 55 -10.54 -36.56 1.94
N VAL A 56 -10.82 -35.32 2.32
CA VAL A 56 -10.38 -34.77 3.62
C VAL A 56 -11.51 -34.93 4.64
N ASP A 57 -11.22 -35.56 5.77
CA ASP A 57 -12.14 -35.64 6.90
C ASP A 57 -12.07 -34.37 7.77
N PHE A 58 -13.12 -33.56 7.72
CA PHE A 58 -13.27 -32.36 8.54
C PHE A 58 -13.91 -32.63 9.91
N SER A 59 -14.19 -33.89 10.28
CA SER A 59 -14.80 -34.23 11.57
C SER A 59 -14.00 -33.69 12.76
N LEU A 60 -12.67 -33.82 12.71
CA LEU A 60 -11.75 -33.31 13.73
C LEU A 60 -11.77 -31.79 13.83
N PHE A 61 -11.85 -31.09 12.69
CA PHE A 61 -11.98 -29.61 12.67
C PHE A 61 -13.23 -29.17 13.43
N TRP A 62 -14.38 -29.83 13.17
CA TRP A 62 -15.63 -29.50 13.84
C TRP A 62 -15.66 -29.91 15.32
N ASP A 63 -15.04 -31.03 15.70
CA ASP A 63 -14.91 -31.43 17.11
C ASP A 63 -14.10 -30.39 17.90
N VAL A 64 -12.95 -29.95 17.37
CA VAL A 64 -12.12 -28.89 17.99
C VAL A 64 -12.90 -27.58 18.08
N TRP A 65 -13.57 -27.17 17.01
CA TRP A 65 -14.41 -25.98 16.99
C TRP A 65 -15.49 -26.02 18.08
N GLN A 66 -16.24 -27.12 18.17
CA GLN A 66 -17.29 -27.29 19.17
C GLN A 66 -16.74 -27.29 20.60
N ARG A 67 -15.59 -27.93 20.84
CA ARG A 67 -14.92 -27.89 22.15
C ARG A 67 -14.52 -26.49 22.54
N LEU A 68 -14.04 -25.67 21.59
CA LEU A 68 -13.71 -24.27 21.87
C LEU A 68 -14.93 -23.51 22.35
N PHE A 69 -16.06 -23.60 21.63
CA PHE A 69 -17.32 -22.97 22.06
C PHE A 69 -17.88 -23.51 23.38
N ARG A 70 -17.62 -24.78 23.69
CA ARG A 70 -18.13 -25.43 24.90
C ARG A 70 -17.30 -25.13 26.15
N TYR A 71 -15.98 -25.04 26.01
CA TYR A 71 -15.05 -25.03 27.15
C TYR A 71 -14.22 -23.75 27.27
N TYR A 72 -14.18 -22.88 26.26
CA TYR A 72 -13.49 -21.60 26.40
C TYR A 72 -14.24 -20.69 27.36
N ILE A 73 -13.53 -20.15 28.36
CA ILE A 73 -14.11 -19.36 29.45
C ILE A 73 -14.90 -18.14 28.95
N ASP A 74 -14.46 -17.54 27.85
CA ASP A 74 -15.09 -16.38 27.21
C ASP A 74 -15.71 -16.73 25.85
N ALA A 75 -16.33 -17.90 25.72
CA ALA A 75 -16.92 -18.38 24.45
C ALA A 75 -17.86 -17.37 23.77
N ALA A 76 -18.54 -16.51 24.53
CA ALA A 76 -19.41 -15.45 24.00
C ALA A 76 -18.65 -14.35 23.24
N THR A 77 -17.32 -14.22 23.44
CA THR A 77 -16.45 -13.27 22.74
C THR A 77 -15.87 -13.83 21.45
N LEU A 78 -16.07 -15.12 21.16
CA LEU A 78 -15.55 -15.75 19.96
C LEU A 78 -16.22 -15.20 18.71
N ASP A 79 -15.41 -14.71 17.79
CA ASP A 79 -15.82 -14.25 16.46
C ASP A 79 -15.61 -15.39 15.46
N THR A 80 -16.72 -16.01 15.04
CA THR A 80 -16.69 -17.14 14.10
C THR A 80 -16.02 -16.79 12.78
N GLN A 81 -16.15 -15.56 12.31
CA GLN A 81 -15.55 -15.14 11.05
C GLN A 81 -14.02 -15.03 11.18
N LYS A 82 -13.54 -14.46 12.29
CA LYS A 82 -12.09 -14.45 12.60
C LYS A 82 -11.52 -15.85 12.78
N MET A 83 -12.26 -16.77 13.39
CA MET A 83 -11.82 -18.16 13.53
C MET A 83 -11.68 -18.86 12.17
N VAL A 84 -12.62 -18.65 11.24
CA VAL A 84 -12.52 -19.17 9.87
C VAL A 84 -11.31 -18.58 9.15
N TRP A 85 -11.11 -17.25 9.21
CA TRP A 85 -9.92 -16.63 8.62
C TRP A 85 -8.64 -17.17 9.23
N GLY A 86 -8.57 -17.33 10.55
CA GLY A 86 -7.41 -17.95 11.23
C GLY A 86 -7.12 -19.38 10.76
N ALA A 87 -8.17 -20.19 10.53
CA ALA A 87 -8.02 -21.53 9.97
C ALA A 87 -7.48 -21.50 8.54
N ILE A 88 -7.98 -20.60 7.68
CA ILE A 88 -7.49 -20.42 6.30
C ILE A 88 -6.03 -19.92 6.32
N THR A 89 -5.71 -18.93 7.15
CA THR A 89 -4.34 -18.43 7.34
C THR A 89 -3.40 -19.56 7.75
N GLY A 90 -3.79 -20.39 8.72
CA GLY A 90 -2.99 -21.55 9.15
C GLY A 90 -2.82 -22.59 8.04
N MET A 91 -3.87 -22.86 7.26
CA MET A 91 -3.80 -23.74 6.09
C MET A 91 -2.82 -23.21 5.04
N VAL A 92 -2.89 -21.93 4.69
CA VAL A 92 -1.98 -21.34 3.69
C VAL A 92 -0.54 -21.30 4.20
N ALA A 93 -0.34 -20.95 5.48
CA ALA A 93 0.98 -20.96 6.11
C ALA A 93 1.62 -22.37 6.14
N SER A 94 0.82 -23.44 6.10
CA SER A 94 1.33 -24.83 6.05
C SER A 94 2.11 -25.14 4.77
N ALA A 95 2.02 -24.30 3.73
CA ALA A 95 2.87 -24.37 2.54
C ALA A 95 4.37 -24.16 2.86
N GLY A 96 4.71 -23.62 4.03
CA GLY A 96 6.10 -23.42 4.46
C GLY A 96 6.83 -22.29 3.73
N ASP A 97 6.10 -21.49 2.96
CA ASP A 97 6.61 -20.32 2.25
C ASP A 97 6.07 -19.04 2.90
N SER A 98 6.97 -18.21 3.43
CA SER A 98 6.62 -16.94 4.08
C SER A 98 5.99 -15.90 3.15
N TYR A 99 6.05 -16.12 1.83
CA TYR A 99 5.47 -15.24 0.82
C TYR A 99 4.10 -15.70 0.32
N THR A 100 3.71 -16.93 0.63
CA THR A 100 2.38 -17.47 0.31
C THR A 100 1.45 -17.21 1.50
N VAL A 101 0.54 -16.26 1.35
CA VAL A 101 -0.25 -15.71 2.46
C VAL A 101 -1.72 -15.51 2.09
N PHE A 102 -2.60 -15.80 3.05
CA PHE A 102 -3.99 -15.38 3.02
C PHE A 102 -4.12 -14.05 3.75
N LEU A 103 -4.73 -13.07 3.08
CA LEU A 103 -5.01 -11.75 3.60
C LEU A 103 -6.51 -11.63 3.87
N PRO A 104 -6.95 -11.68 5.14
CA PRO A 104 -8.28 -11.25 5.55
C PRO A 104 -8.70 -9.92 4.92
N PRO A 105 -10.01 -9.62 4.77
CA PRO A 105 -10.47 -8.49 3.98
C PRO A 105 -9.91 -7.13 4.39
N LYS A 106 -9.69 -6.91 5.69
CA LYS A 106 -9.08 -5.68 6.20
C LYS A 106 -7.63 -5.55 5.73
N GLU A 107 -6.83 -6.61 5.91
CA GLU A 107 -5.42 -6.63 5.53
C GLU A 107 -5.23 -6.56 4.01
N ASN A 108 -6.09 -7.23 3.24
CA ASN A 108 -6.10 -7.12 1.78
C ASN A 108 -6.45 -5.70 1.32
N LYS A 109 -7.42 -5.04 1.98
CA LYS A 109 -7.76 -3.64 1.70
C LYS A 109 -6.60 -2.71 2.00
N GLU A 110 -5.96 -2.86 3.16
CA GLU A 110 -4.80 -2.05 3.56
C GLU A 110 -3.64 -2.21 2.57
N LEU A 111 -3.34 -3.44 2.14
CA LEU A 111 -2.32 -3.68 1.11
C LEU A 111 -2.64 -2.98 -0.22
N LYS A 112 -3.91 -3.03 -0.65
CA LYS A 112 -4.36 -2.36 -1.89
C LYS A 112 -4.29 -0.83 -1.77
N GLU A 113 -4.68 -0.27 -0.63
CA GLU A 113 -4.55 1.17 -0.35
C GLU A 113 -3.08 1.61 -0.39
N ASP A 114 -2.18 0.82 0.20
CA ASP A 114 -0.73 1.09 0.17
C ASP A 114 -0.16 1.07 -1.26
N LEU A 115 -0.56 0.11 -2.09
CA LEU A 115 -0.16 0.02 -3.50
C LEU A 115 -0.77 1.13 -4.36
N ALA A 116 -2.04 1.47 -4.13
CA ALA A 116 -2.66 2.62 -4.77
C ALA A 116 -1.96 3.93 -4.36
N GLY A 117 -1.31 3.95 -3.18
CA GLY A 117 -0.83 5.18 -2.57
C GLY A 117 -1.98 6.11 -2.17
N GLU A 118 -3.16 5.53 -1.97
CA GLU A 118 -4.41 6.23 -1.67
C GLU A 118 -4.99 5.69 -0.37
N PHE A 119 -5.26 6.57 0.57
CA PHE A 119 -5.98 6.21 1.79
C PHE A 119 -6.96 7.30 2.19
N GLU A 120 -8.02 6.91 2.90
CA GLU A 120 -9.03 7.86 3.36
C GLU A 120 -8.70 8.37 4.78
N GLY A 121 -8.64 9.69 4.93
CA GLY A 121 -8.29 10.32 6.19
C GLY A 121 -8.12 11.82 6.07
N ILE A 122 -7.26 12.39 6.91
CA ILE A 122 -7.02 13.84 6.94
C ILE A 122 -5.70 14.26 6.28
N GLY A 123 -4.78 13.32 6.02
CA GLY A 123 -3.48 13.61 5.41
C GLY A 123 -2.48 14.26 6.37
N ALA A 124 -2.15 13.59 7.48
CA ALA A 124 -1.13 14.06 8.41
C ALA A 124 -0.21 12.90 8.83
N GLN A 125 1.08 13.20 8.97
CA GLN A 125 2.04 12.29 9.56
C GLN A 125 2.01 12.45 11.08
N LEU A 126 1.82 11.34 11.79
CA LEU A 126 1.75 11.31 13.24
C LEU A 126 3.03 10.74 13.84
N GLY A 127 3.33 11.17 15.06
CA GLY A 127 4.45 10.69 15.86
C GLY A 127 4.10 10.61 17.33
N MET A 128 5.10 10.28 18.12
CA MET A 128 5.02 10.25 19.57
C MET A 128 6.10 11.19 20.14
N LYS A 129 5.71 12.12 21.00
CA LYS A 129 6.62 12.98 21.77
C LYS A 129 6.08 13.11 23.18
N ASP A 130 6.94 12.90 24.17
CA ASP A 130 6.58 12.95 25.59
C ASP A 130 5.35 12.07 25.94
N ASN A 131 5.29 10.88 25.32
CA ASN A 131 4.19 9.92 25.45
C ASN A 131 2.81 10.47 25.04
N ARG A 132 2.78 11.45 24.14
CA ARG A 132 1.58 12.04 23.54
C ARG A 132 1.64 11.95 22.02
N ILE A 133 0.46 11.82 21.40
CA ILE A 133 0.32 11.85 19.95
C ILE A 133 0.60 13.26 19.46
N ILE A 134 1.57 13.37 18.55
CA ILE A 134 1.90 14.62 17.87
C ILE A 134 1.69 14.51 16.37
N VAL A 135 1.47 15.65 15.72
CA VAL A 135 1.59 15.80 14.28
C VAL A 135 3.03 16.13 13.95
N ILE A 136 3.70 15.25 13.22
CA ILE A 136 5.03 15.53 12.67
C ILE A 136 4.90 16.59 11.58
N ALA A 137 4.02 16.35 10.60
CA ALA A 137 3.70 17.34 9.56
C ALA A 137 2.34 17.02 8.92
N PRO A 138 1.53 18.04 8.57
CA PRO A 138 0.44 17.86 7.63
C PRO A 138 1.01 17.63 6.22
N LEU A 139 0.35 16.81 5.42
CA LEU A 139 0.70 16.65 4.02
C LEU A 139 0.17 17.85 3.23
N LYS A 140 0.99 18.36 2.29
CA LYS A 140 0.64 19.53 1.48
C LYS A 140 -0.64 19.31 0.69
N GLY A 141 -1.53 20.30 0.69
CA GLY A 141 -2.80 20.27 -0.05
C GLY A 141 -3.84 19.32 0.51
N THR A 142 -3.69 18.80 1.74
CA THR A 142 -4.64 17.85 2.35
C THR A 142 -5.61 18.52 3.33
N PRO A 143 -6.71 17.84 3.74
CA PRO A 143 -7.64 18.38 4.73
C PRO A 143 -6.98 18.87 6.03
N ALA A 144 -5.97 18.16 6.52
CA ALA A 144 -5.23 18.54 7.73
C ALA A 144 -4.55 19.91 7.58
N GLU A 145 -3.80 20.12 6.49
CA GLU A 145 -3.14 21.40 6.21
C GLU A 145 -4.19 22.53 6.08
N ARG A 146 -5.27 22.30 5.32
CA ARG A 146 -6.35 23.29 5.15
C ARG A 146 -7.09 23.62 6.44
N ALA A 147 -7.20 22.66 7.37
CA ALA A 147 -7.80 22.86 8.68
C ALA A 147 -6.87 23.62 9.65
N GLY A 148 -5.64 23.93 9.25
CA GLY A 148 -4.70 24.70 10.06
C GLY A 148 -3.89 23.86 11.05
N ILE A 149 -3.84 22.54 10.88
CA ILE A 149 -2.91 21.67 11.61
C ILE A 149 -1.47 22.06 11.24
N LYS A 150 -0.58 22.07 12.24
CA LYS A 150 0.83 22.45 12.09
C LYS A 150 1.76 21.35 12.60
N PRO A 151 3.01 21.32 12.09
CA PRO A 151 4.07 20.53 12.72
C PRO A 151 4.19 20.84 14.22
N GLY A 152 4.32 19.80 15.04
CA GLY A 152 4.45 19.91 16.50
C GLY A 152 3.13 19.96 17.27
N ASP A 153 1.99 19.96 16.60
CA ASP A 153 0.68 19.97 17.24
C ASP A 153 0.42 18.68 18.04
N TYR A 154 0.01 18.82 19.31
CA TYR A 154 -0.46 17.68 20.11
C TYR A 154 -1.94 17.40 19.80
N ILE A 155 -2.26 16.15 19.49
CA ILE A 155 -3.65 15.70 19.40
C ILE A 155 -4.08 15.29 20.81
N LEU A 156 -4.96 16.05 21.44
CA LEU A 156 -5.45 15.75 22.79
C LEU A 156 -6.63 14.79 22.74
N LYS A 157 -7.59 15.03 21.84
CA LYS A 157 -8.77 14.18 21.63
C LYS A 157 -9.01 13.87 20.16
N VAL A 158 -9.58 12.69 19.92
CA VAL A 158 -10.16 12.31 18.62
C VAL A 158 -11.62 11.96 18.86
N ASN A 159 -12.51 12.79 18.31
CA ASN A 159 -13.92 12.88 18.67
C ASN A 159 -14.05 13.10 20.18
N ASP A 160 -14.82 12.28 20.88
CA ASP A 160 -15.05 12.39 22.33
C ASP A 160 -14.04 11.58 23.16
N GLU A 161 -13.04 10.95 22.53
CA GLU A 161 -12.06 10.10 23.20
C GLU A 161 -10.72 10.84 23.42
N GLU A 162 -10.24 10.83 24.67
CA GLU A 162 -8.90 11.30 25.02
C GLU A 162 -7.83 10.37 24.42
N THR A 163 -6.78 10.95 23.85
CA THR A 163 -5.68 10.20 23.25
C THR A 163 -4.60 9.78 24.26
N VAL A 164 -4.81 10.06 25.55
CA VAL A 164 -3.86 9.71 26.61
C VAL A 164 -3.64 8.19 26.60
N SER A 165 -2.36 7.79 26.56
CA SER A 165 -1.93 6.38 26.46
C SER A 165 -2.25 5.69 25.14
N TRP A 166 -2.74 6.40 24.12
CA TRP A 166 -2.85 5.83 22.79
C TRP A 166 -1.47 5.62 22.19
N THR A 167 -1.35 4.56 21.42
CA THR A 167 -0.27 4.36 20.47
C THR A 167 -0.57 5.08 19.15
N VAL A 168 0.45 5.38 18.34
CA VAL A 168 0.25 5.97 17.02
C VAL A 168 -0.70 5.13 16.13
N PRO A 169 -0.58 3.78 16.06
CA PRO A 169 -1.53 2.96 15.29
C PRO A 169 -2.99 3.10 15.75
N GLN A 170 -3.24 3.22 17.05
CA GLN A 170 -4.60 3.47 17.56
C GLN A 170 -5.12 4.82 17.13
N ALA A 171 -4.30 5.88 17.22
CA ALA A 171 -4.66 7.20 16.73
C ALA A 171 -4.98 7.19 15.23
N VAL A 172 -4.13 6.55 14.42
CA VAL A 172 -4.35 6.39 12.97
C VAL A 172 -5.68 5.69 12.69
N THR A 173 -5.98 4.60 13.40
CA THR A 173 -7.23 3.83 13.24
C THR A 173 -8.46 4.70 13.52
N LYS A 174 -8.40 5.57 14.54
CA LYS A 174 -9.52 6.45 14.94
C LYS A 174 -9.65 7.69 14.06
N ILE A 175 -8.53 8.20 13.52
CA ILE A 175 -8.50 9.38 12.66
C ILE A 175 -8.88 9.03 11.22
N ARG A 176 -8.47 7.86 10.71
CA ARG A 176 -8.93 7.34 9.42
C ARG A 176 -10.43 7.06 9.45
N GLY A 177 -11.03 6.98 8.27
CA GLY A 177 -12.46 6.72 8.11
C GLY A 177 -12.95 7.11 6.72
N PRO A 178 -14.21 6.80 6.40
CA PRO A 178 -14.73 6.96 5.05
C PRO A 178 -14.64 8.41 4.55
N ARG A 179 -14.34 8.59 3.26
CA ARG A 179 -14.37 9.89 2.62
C ARG A 179 -15.70 10.62 2.87
N GLY A 180 -15.62 11.93 3.10
CA GLY A 180 -16.77 12.79 3.36
C GLY A 180 -17.30 12.74 4.79
N THR A 181 -16.82 11.81 5.62
CA THR A 181 -17.14 11.82 7.06
C THR A 181 -16.27 12.81 7.81
N THR A 182 -16.76 13.31 8.94
CA THR A 182 -16.01 14.26 9.79
C THR A 182 -15.28 13.53 10.91
N VAL A 183 -14.08 14.00 11.23
CA VAL A 183 -13.39 13.74 12.50
C VAL A 183 -13.22 15.04 13.26
N ASN A 184 -13.55 15.04 14.55
CA ASN A 184 -13.31 16.19 15.41
C ASN A 184 -12.00 15.98 16.15
N LEU A 185 -11.07 16.91 16.07
CA LEU A 185 -9.80 16.85 16.79
C LEU A 185 -9.70 18.01 17.77
N ASN A 186 -9.35 17.71 19.02
CA ASN A 186 -8.93 18.74 19.97
C ASN A 186 -7.40 18.82 19.91
N ILE A 187 -6.88 19.96 19.45
CA ILE A 187 -5.46 20.16 19.15
C ILE A 187 -4.86 21.22 20.06
N LEU A 188 -3.64 20.99 20.54
CA LEU A 188 -2.83 21.98 21.22
C LEU A 188 -1.57 22.28 20.40
N HIS A 189 -1.50 23.49 19.84
CA HIS A 189 -0.28 23.97 19.17
C HIS A 189 0.89 24.04 20.17
N GLU A 190 2.10 23.71 19.73
CA GLU A 190 3.30 23.58 20.59
C GLU A 190 3.57 24.81 21.48
N ASN A 191 3.21 26.01 21.00
CA ASN A 191 3.39 27.28 21.73
C ASN A 191 2.07 27.94 22.19
N SER A 192 0.97 27.20 22.22
CA SER A 192 -0.33 27.68 22.71
C SER A 192 -0.62 27.17 24.12
N GLN A 193 -1.32 27.96 24.92
CA GLN A 193 -1.84 27.54 26.24
C GLN A 193 -3.27 27.00 26.17
N LYS A 194 -3.97 27.22 25.05
CA LYS A 194 -5.37 26.80 24.89
C LYS A 194 -5.50 25.86 23.71
N PRO A 195 -6.17 24.71 23.90
CA PRO A 195 -6.49 23.83 22.78
C PRO A 195 -7.60 24.44 21.91
N ILE A 196 -7.67 23.99 20.67
CA ILE A 196 -8.70 24.34 19.69
C ILE A 196 -9.38 23.08 19.18
N ASP A 197 -10.67 23.18 18.89
CA ASP A 197 -11.43 22.11 18.24
C ASP A 197 -11.44 22.33 16.73
N LEU A 198 -11.03 21.31 15.98
CA LEU A 198 -11.01 21.28 14.53
C LEU A 198 -11.93 20.16 14.03
N ALA A 199 -12.98 20.53 13.31
CA ALA A 199 -13.80 19.59 12.55
C ALA A 199 -13.21 19.43 11.14
N ILE A 200 -12.68 18.25 10.84
CA ILE A 200 -11.98 17.97 9.58
C ILE A 200 -12.77 16.94 8.79
N ILE A 201 -13.14 17.30 7.56
CA ILE A 201 -13.79 16.37 6.63
C ILE A 201 -12.70 15.49 6.03
N ARG A 202 -12.85 14.17 6.19
CA ARG A 202 -11.94 13.18 5.61
C ARG A 202 -12.05 13.20 4.09
N ASP A 203 -10.93 13.03 3.43
CA ASP A 203 -10.84 12.93 1.98
C ASP A 203 -9.92 11.79 1.57
N THR A 204 -9.91 11.47 0.28
CA THR A 204 -8.89 10.59 -0.30
C THR A 204 -7.56 11.34 -0.32
N ILE A 205 -6.56 10.76 0.33
CA ILE A 205 -5.20 11.30 0.42
C ILE A 205 -4.34 10.51 -0.55
N MET A 206 -3.76 11.21 -1.52
CA MET A 206 -2.83 10.65 -2.48
C MET A 206 -1.41 11.00 -2.06
N VAL A 207 -0.57 9.99 -1.87
CA VAL A 207 0.85 10.18 -1.59
C VAL A 207 1.63 9.77 -2.84
N PRO A 208 2.30 10.72 -3.52
CA PRO A 208 3.12 10.41 -4.68
C PRO A 208 4.14 9.33 -4.36
N SER A 209 4.37 8.45 -5.33
CA SER A 209 5.37 7.39 -5.18
C SER A 209 6.78 7.89 -5.49
N VAL A 210 6.90 8.99 -6.26
CA VAL A 210 8.16 9.58 -6.70
C VAL A 210 8.34 10.97 -6.09
N GLU A 211 9.48 11.17 -5.42
CA GLU A 211 9.98 12.48 -5.00
C GLU A 211 11.14 12.88 -5.91
N THR A 212 11.22 14.15 -6.29
CA THR A 212 12.27 14.65 -7.18
C THR A 212 12.77 16.02 -6.74
N TRP A 213 14.05 16.28 -6.98
CA TRP A 213 14.60 17.62 -6.93
C TRP A 213 15.85 17.74 -7.81
N VAL A 214 16.19 18.98 -8.18
CA VAL A 214 17.48 19.33 -8.78
C VAL A 214 18.08 20.48 -7.98
N LYS A 215 19.22 20.24 -7.34
CA LYS A 215 19.88 21.20 -6.44
C LYS A 215 21.36 21.30 -6.78
N LYS A 216 21.99 22.43 -6.44
CA LYS A 216 23.46 22.46 -6.41
C LYS A 216 23.96 21.63 -5.24
N VAL A 217 25.16 21.07 -5.33
CA VAL A 217 25.76 20.26 -4.25
C VAL A 217 25.76 20.99 -2.91
N GLY A 218 26.08 22.30 -2.90
CA GLY A 218 26.05 23.10 -1.67
C GLY A 218 24.66 23.43 -1.11
N GLU A 219 23.59 23.07 -1.82
CA GLU A 219 22.18 23.29 -1.42
C GLU A 219 21.51 21.99 -0.92
N ILE A 220 22.25 20.88 -0.85
CA ILE A 220 21.74 19.58 -0.38
C ILE A 220 21.96 19.48 1.13
N GLU A 221 20.92 19.78 1.90
CA GLU A 221 20.94 19.81 3.37
C GLU A 221 21.32 18.45 3.97
N GLU A 222 20.87 17.37 3.33
CA GLU A 222 21.03 15.98 3.76
C GLU A 222 22.50 15.55 3.86
N ILE A 223 23.40 16.24 3.15
CA ILE A 223 24.83 15.93 3.12
C ILE A 223 25.70 17.10 3.62
N GLY A 224 25.10 18.23 3.97
CA GLY A 224 25.81 19.46 4.34
C GLY A 224 26.62 19.36 5.65
N GLY A 225 26.30 18.39 6.51
CA GLY A 225 27.03 18.12 7.75
C GLY A 225 28.35 17.35 7.56
N LEU A 226 28.64 16.84 6.37
CA LEU A 226 29.78 15.95 6.11
C LEU A 226 30.99 16.74 5.56
N GLU A 227 32.13 16.65 6.23
CA GLU A 227 33.35 17.39 5.85
C GLU A 227 33.87 17.03 4.46
N ASP A 228 33.71 15.78 4.03
CA ASP A 228 34.15 15.35 2.70
C ASP A 228 33.31 15.96 1.57
N VAL A 229 32.05 16.31 1.85
CA VAL A 229 31.17 16.98 0.88
C VAL A 229 31.63 18.41 0.63
N LYS A 230 32.17 19.09 1.64
CA LYS A 230 32.68 20.48 1.50
C LYS A 230 33.83 20.60 0.50
N LYS A 231 34.53 19.50 0.23
CA LYS A 231 35.63 19.43 -0.76
C LYS A 231 35.14 19.26 -2.20
N LEU A 232 33.86 18.92 -2.40
CA LEU A 232 33.26 18.76 -3.71
C LEU A 232 32.99 20.11 -4.37
N ASP A 233 32.79 20.11 -5.69
CA ASP A 233 32.36 21.32 -6.42
C ASP A 233 30.92 21.68 -6.07
N GLN A 234 30.77 22.62 -5.14
CA GLN A 234 29.48 23.08 -4.63
C GLN A 234 28.58 23.73 -5.69
N SER A 235 29.14 24.10 -6.84
CA SER A 235 28.40 24.77 -7.93
C SER A 235 27.70 23.79 -8.87
N LYS A 236 28.13 22.51 -8.88
CA LYS A 236 27.54 21.46 -9.73
C LYS A 236 26.13 21.14 -9.30
N LYS A 237 25.27 20.85 -10.27
CA LYS A 237 23.89 20.43 -10.03
C LYS A 237 23.76 18.92 -10.17
N VAL A 238 23.04 18.32 -9.25
CA VAL A 238 22.65 16.91 -9.31
C VAL A 238 21.13 16.82 -9.31
N ALA A 239 20.62 15.88 -10.08
CA ALA A 239 19.23 15.47 -9.97
C ALA A 239 19.12 14.34 -8.97
N TYR A 240 17.98 14.27 -8.29
CA TYR A 240 17.64 13.20 -7.38
C TYR A 240 16.22 12.74 -7.67
N LEU A 241 16.05 11.42 -7.77
CA LEU A 241 14.76 10.76 -7.83
C LEU A 241 14.71 9.74 -6.71
N ARG A 242 13.66 9.77 -5.90
CA ARG A 242 13.37 8.70 -4.93
C ARG A 242 12.08 8.03 -5.32
N LEU A 243 12.11 6.71 -5.43
CA LEU A 243 10.93 5.90 -5.65
C LEU A 243 10.63 5.09 -4.39
N SER A 244 9.48 5.33 -3.77
CA SER A 244 9.10 4.71 -2.49
C SER A 244 8.35 3.38 -2.64
N ARG A 245 7.69 3.15 -3.78
CA ARG A 245 6.92 1.94 -4.10
C ARG A 245 6.69 1.85 -5.61
N PHE A 246 6.28 0.68 -6.09
CA PHE A 246 5.78 0.46 -7.45
C PHE A 246 4.26 0.27 -7.39
N GLY A 247 3.52 1.38 -7.44
CA GLY A 247 2.08 1.44 -7.23
C GLY A 247 1.30 1.93 -8.44
N ASP A 248 -0.01 2.12 -8.27
CA ASP A 248 -0.96 2.42 -9.36
C ASP A 248 -0.58 3.68 -10.14
N HIS A 249 -0.10 4.72 -9.44
CA HIS A 249 0.24 6.03 -10.03
C HIS A 249 1.72 6.20 -10.35
N THR A 250 2.55 5.16 -10.15
CA THR A 250 4.01 5.29 -10.22
C THR A 250 4.52 5.72 -11.59
N ASN A 251 3.96 5.18 -12.67
CA ASN A 251 4.43 5.53 -14.01
C ASN A 251 4.12 7.00 -14.34
N GLU A 252 2.99 7.53 -13.88
CA GLU A 252 2.62 8.93 -14.07
C GLU A 252 3.50 9.88 -13.26
N ASP A 253 3.71 9.55 -11.98
CA ASP A 253 4.60 10.31 -11.09
C ASP A 253 6.04 10.35 -11.63
N TRP A 254 6.51 9.21 -12.14
CA TRP A 254 7.82 9.08 -12.76
C TRP A 254 7.95 9.98 -14.00
N GLU A 255 6.98 9.92 -14.92
CA GLU A 255 7.01 10.74 -16.13
C GLU A 255 6.98 12.25 -15.82
N LYS A 256 6.22 12.68 -14.79
CA LYS A 256 6.23 14.07 -14.30
C LYS A 256 7.62 14.45 -13.79
N ALA A 257 8.23 13.61 -12.96
CA ALA A 257 9.54 13.86 -12.37
C ALA A 257 10.67 13.88 -13.42
N VAL A 258 10.67 12.95 -14.38
CA VAL A 258 11.60 12.93 -15.52
C VAL A 258 11.46 14.19 -16.36
N LYS A 259 10.21 14.62 -16.66
CA LYS A 259 9.96 15.86 -17.41
C LYS A 259 10.50 17.09 -16.68
N GLU A 260 10.37 17.15 -15.36
CA GLU A 260 10.92 18.23 -14.54
C GLU A 260 12.46 18.30 -14.66
N ILE A 261 13.15 17.17 -14.45
CA ILE A 261 14.61 17.07 -14.56
C ILE A 261 15.09 17.53 -15.95
N LEU A 262 14.47 17.01 -17.02
CA LEU A 262 14.84 17.36 -18.39
C LEU A 262 14.57 18.83 -18.73
N THR A 263 13.54 19.43 -18.15
CA THR A 263 13.24 20.86 -18.32
C THR A 263 14.32 21.71 -17.65
N ILE A 264 14.74 21.33 -16.44
CA ILE A 264 15.80 22.02 -15.70
C ILE A 264 17.14 21.88 -16.42
N GLN A 265 17.47 20.68 -16.92
CA GLN A 265 18.69 20.44 -17.69
C GLN A 265 18.75 21.31 -18.96
N LYS A 266 17.63 21.48 -19.67
CA LYS A 266 17.56 22.35 -20.86
C LYS A 266 17.73 23.84 -20.54
N ASN A 267 17.17 24.30 -19.43
CA ASN A 267 17.10 25.74 -19.12
C ASN A 267 18.24 26.26 -18.25
N ASN A 268 18.81 25.42 -17.38
CA ASN A 268 19.63 25.86 -16.25
C ASN A 268 21.02 25.18 -16.16
N GLY A 269 21.48 24.61 -17.27
CA GLY A 269 22.83 24.04 -17.44
C GLY A 269 22.91 22.53 -17.26
N THR A 270 24.10 21.98 -17.53
CA THR A 270 24.39 20.54 -17.50
C THR A 270 24.36 19.98 -16.08
N LEU A 271 23.63 18.88 -15.89
CA LEU A 271 23.64 18.09 -14.65
C LEU A 271 24.94 17.28 -14.57
N ALA A 272 25.54 17.21 -13.39
CA ALA A 272 26.64 16.28 -13.13
C ALA A 272 26.16 14.83 -13.18
N GLY A 273 24.90 14.58 -12.80
CA GLY A 273 24.26 13.29 -12.92
C GLY A 273 22.96 13.20 -12.13
N LEU A 274 22.47 11.97 -11.99
CA LEU A 274 21.26 11.59 -11.29
C LEU A 274 21.58 10.58 -10.20
N VAL A 275 21.13 10.87 -8.98
CA VAL A 275 21.01 9.88 -7.92
C VAL A 275 19.59 9.30 -7.96
N PHE A 276 19.49 7.98 -8.08
CA PHE A 276 18.21 7.27 -8.02
C PHE A 276 18.11 6.46 -6.72
N ASP A 277 17.25 6.89 -5.81
CA ASP A 277 17.11 6.32 -4.49
C ASP A 277 15.97 5.28 -4.43
N LEU A 278 16.36 4.03 -4.17
CA LEU A 278 15.48 2.87 -3.96
C LEU A 278 15.51 2.38 -2.50
N ARG A 279 16.14 3.13 -1.58
CA ARG A 279 16.21 2.77 -0.17
C ARG A 279 14.81 2.72 0.44
N ASN A 280 14.57 1.69 1.24
CA ASN A 280 13.29 1.45 1.91
C ASN A 280 12.09 1.32 0.94
N ASN A 281 12.34 0.94 -0.32
CA ASN A 281 11.30 0.60 -1.29
C ASN A 281 11.03 -0.92 -1.27
N PRO A 282 9.90 -1.38 -0.70
CA PRO A 282 9.60 -2.81 -0.56
C PRO A 282 9.19 -3.48 -1.89
N GLY A 283 9.15 -2.71 -2.98
CA GLY A 283 8.71 -3.14 -4.30
C GLY A 283 7.27 -2.74 -4.60
N GLY A 284 6.53 -3.65 -5.22
CA GLY A 284 5.20 -3.43 -5.75
C GLY A 284 5.05 -4.17 -7.07
N TYR A 285 4.37 -3.58 -8.05
CA TYR A 285 4.07 -4.26 -9.31
C TYR A 285 5.30 -4.53 -10.19
N LEU A 286 5.30 -5.70 -10.83
CA LEU A 286 6.36 -6.16 -11.72
C LEU A 286 6.47 -5.28 -12.97
N ASP A 287 5.35 -4.98 -13.62
CA ASP A 287 5.28 -4.15 -14.81
C ASP A 287 5.85 -2.75 -14.54
N GLY A 288 5.59 -2.18 -13.36
CA GLY A 288 6.23 -0.96 -12.88
C GLY A 288 7.76 -1.10 -12.83
N SER A 289 8.29 -2.24 -12.37
CA SER A 289 9.74 -2.47 -12.36
C SER A 289 10.35 -2.50 -13.77
N VAL A 290 9.64 -3.08 -14.74
CA VAL A 290 10.06 -3.13 -16.15
C VAL A 290 10.06 -1.72 -16.73
N PHE A 291 8.96 -0.98 -16.57
CA PHE A 291 8.80 0.39 -17.05
C PHE A 291 9.91 1.33 -16.54
N ILE A 292 10.22 1.25 -15.25
CA ILE A 292 11.25 2.07 -14.60
C ILE A 292 12.65 1.64 -15.01
N ALA A 293 12.94 0.33 -15.08
CA ALA A 293 14.24 -0.15 -15.54
C ALA A 293 14.53 0.25 -16.99
N SER A 294 13.52 0.20 -17.86
CA SER A 294 13.57 0.68 -19.26
C SER A 294 13.90 2.17 -19.39
N GLU A 295 13.76 2.99 -18.33
CA GLU A 295 14.25 4.38 -18.32
C GLU A 295 15.77 4.46 -18.45
N PHE A 296 16.47 3.42 -17.98
CA PHE A 296 17.92 3.39 -17.84
C PHE A 296 18.61 2.35 -18.73
N VAL A 297 17.90 1.32 -19.18
CA VAL A 297 18.44 0.26 -20.06
C VAL A 297 17.91 0.44 -21.48
N ASP A 298 18.80 0.51 -22.47
CA ASP A 298 18.44 0.78 -23.87
C ASP A 298 17.85 -0.42 -24.61
N ARG A 299 18.28 -1.65 -24.29
CA ARG A 299 17.77 -2.89 -24.89
C ARG A 299 18.08 -4.13 -24.06
N GLY A 300 17.31 -5.20 -24.29
CA GLY A 300 17.51 -6.53 -23.72
C GLY A 300 16.49 -6.88 -22.64
N THR A 301 16.66 -8.04 -22.02
CA THR A 301 15.80 -8.53 -20.93
C THR A 301 16.05 -7.73 -19.64
N ILE A 302 14.99 -7.25 -19.00
CA ILE A 302 15.04 -6.64 -17.66
C ILE A 302 14.96 -7.71 -16.58
N VAL A 303 14.04 -8.66 -16.74
CA VAL A 303 13.81 -9.74 -15.78
C VAL A 303 13.21 -10.95 -16.49
N SER A 304 13.54 -12.15 -16.00
CA SER A 304 12.88 -13.38 -16.44
C SER A 304 12.09 -14.01 -15.30
N GLN A 305 10.88 -14.45 -15.57
CA GLN A 305 10.07 -15.30 -14.70
C GLN A 305 10.32 -16.76 -15.04
N VAL A 306 10.55 -17.60 -14.04
CA VAL A 306 10.48 -19.06 -14.16
C VAL A 306 9.33 -19.54 -13.28
N ASN A 307 8.28 -20.04 -13.92
CA ASN A 307 7.07 -20.54 -13.27
C ASN A 307 7.26 -21.94 -12.67
N SER A 308 6.34 -22.32 -11.80
CA SER A 308 6.29 -23.66 -11.19
C SER A 308 6.15 -24.80 -12.20
N ASP A 309 5.54 -24.56 -13.36
CA ASP A 309 5.44 -25.52 -14.47
C ASP A 309 6.72 -25.59 -15.35
N GLY A 310 7.75 -24.80 -15.01
CA GLY A 310 9.01 -24.72 -15.74
C GLY A 310 8.98 -23.76 -16.92
N THR A 311 7.84 -23.13 -17.25
CA THR A 311 7.77 -22.11 -18.30
C THR A 311 8.60 -20.88 -17.92
N LYS A 312 9.31 -20.34 -18.91
CA LYS A 312 10.10 -19.12 -18.77
C LYS A 312 9.45 -17.99 -19.55
N GLN A 313 9.16 -16.88 -18.89
CA GLN A 313 8.69 -15.66 -19.53
C GLN A 313 9.74 -14.56 -19.35
N GLU A 314 10.13 -13.90 -20.44
CA GLU A 314 11.08 -12.80 -20.41
C GLU A 314 10.34 -11.47 -20.54
N TYR A 315 10.73 -10.51 -19.72
CA TYR A 315 10.25 -9.14 -19.78
C TYR A 315 11.39 -8.27 -20.27
N GLU A 316 11.26 -7.77 -21.48
CA GLU A 316 12.27 -6.95 -22.15
C GLU A 316 12.05 -5.46 -21.91
N VAL A 317 13.05 -4.65 -22.27
CA VAL A 317 12.90 -3.20 -22.35
C VAL A 317 11.71 -2.86 -23.24
N ASP A 318 10.73 -2.16 -22.67
CA ASP A 318 9.42 -1.88 -23.28
C ASP A 318 9.26 -0.42 -23.73
N ARG A 319 10.23 0.44 -23.45
CA ARG A 319 10.24 1.85 -23.84
C ARG A 319 11.65 2.39 -24.01
N LYS A 320 11.75 3.49 -24.76
CA LYS A 320 12.98 4.27 -24.87
C LYS A 320 13.09 5.24 -23.68
N GLY A 321 14.03 4.97 -22.79
CA GLY A 321 14.37 5.87 -21.70
C GLY A 321 14.82 7.26 -22.19
N LYS A 322 14.45 8.29 -21.42
CA LYS A 322 14.83 9.69 -21.62
C LYS A 322 16.05 10.09 -20.78
N LEU A 323 16.39 9.30 -19.76
CA LEU A 323 17.54 9.53 -18.88
C LEU A 323 18.76 8.65 -19.24
N LEU A 324 18.77 8.00 -20.40
CA LEU A 324 19.84 7.07 -20.83
C LEU A 324 21.24 7.69 -20.82
N ASP A 325 21.36 8.98 -21.14
CA ASP A 325 22.66 9.66 -21.28
C ASP A 325 23.13 10.39 -20.00
N ILE A 326 22.34 10.37 -18.93
CA ILE A 326 22.69 11.05 -17.67
C ILE A 326 23.51 10.09 -16.77
N ALA A 327 24.64 10.53 -16.23
CA ALA A 327 25.41 9.72 -15.28
C ALA A 327 24.52 9.28 -14.09
N LEU A 328 24.58 8.00 -13.72
CA LEU A 328 23.63 7.39 -12.78
C LEU A 328 24.34 6.71 -11.61
N VAL A 329 23.88 7.01 -10.40
CA VAL A 329 24.18 6.25 -9.19
C VAL A 329 22.87 5.87 -8.52
N VAL A 330 22.76 4.62 -8.06
CA VAL A 330 21.55 4.09 -7.42
C VAL A 330 21.82 3.86 -5.93
N LEU A 331 20.96 4.37 -5.05
CA LEU A 331 21.02 4.07 -3.61
C LEU A 331 20.13 2.88 -3.27
N VAL A 332 20.67 1.93 -2.52
CA VAL A 332 19.97 0.72 -2.09
C VAL A 332 20.26 0.38 -0.64
N ASN A 333 19.32 -0.29 0.04
CA ASN A 333 19.55 -0.80 1.38
C ASN A 333 18.74 -2.09 1.63
N LYS A 334 18.80 -2.61 2.86
CA LYS A 334 18.06 -3.81 3.29
C LYS A 334 16.53 -3.71 3.13
N GLY A 335 15.98 -2.49 3.02
CA GLY A 335 14.56 -2.24 2.76
C GLY A 335 14.20 -2.20 1.28
N SER A 336 15.18 -2.19 0.38
CA SER A 336 14.97 -2.36 -1.06
C SER A 336 14.62 -3.83 -1.35
N ALA A 337 13.43 -4.11 -1.87
CA ALA A 337 12.97 -5.49 -2.11
C ALA A 337 12.19 -5.65 -3.42
N SER A 338 12.12 -6.89 -3.93
CA SER A 338 11.23 -7.30 -5.02
C SER A 338 11.43 -6.45 -6.29
N ALA A 339 10.43 -5.68 -6.73
CA ALA A 339 10.50 -4.80 -7.89
C ALA A 339 11.70 -3.82 -7.84
N ALA A 340 12.05 -3.32 -6.64
CA ALA A 340 13.23 -2.46 -6.49
C ALA A 340 14.53 -3.22 -6.79
N GLU A 341 14.61 -4.50 -6.42
CA GLU A 341 15.77 -5.36 -6.69
C GLU A 341 15.89 -5.73 -8.16
N ILE A 342 14.76 -5.86 -8.87
CA ILE A 342 14.75 -6.04 -10.33
C ILE A 342 15.39 -4.83 -11.00
N VAL A 343 14.96 -3.61 -10.64
CA VAL A 343 15.51 -2.37 -11.22
C VAL A 343 17.00 -2.22 -10.89
N ALA A 344 17.37 -2.36 -9.62
CA ALA A 344 18.76 -2.26 -9.18
C ALA A 344 19.65 -3.32 -9.84
N GLY A 345 19.17 -4.56 -9.90
CA GLY A 345 19.87 -5.69 -10.52
C GLY A 345 20.04 -5.50 -12.03
N ALA A 346 19.03 -5.00 -12.74
CA ALA A 346 19.13 -4.70 -14.16
C ALA A 346 20.15 -3.59 -14.42
N ILE A 347 20.09 -2.47 -13.69
CA ILE A 347 21.05 -1.35 -13.82
C ILE A 347 22.48 -1.84 -13.59
N ARG A 348 22.70 -2.66 -12.55
CA ARG A 348 24.00 -3.28 -12.25
C ARG A 348 24.46 -4.21 -13.37
N ASP A 349 23.58 -5.10 -13.83
CA ASP A 349 23.94 -6.14 -14.79
C ASP A 349 24.30 -5.56 -16.17
N TYR A 350 23.61 -4.51 -16.60
CA TYR A 350 23.94 -3.75 -17.79
C TYR A 350 25.06 -2.71 -17.58
N LYS A 351 25.63 -2.63 -16.37
CA LYS A 351 26.67 -1.65 -15.99
C LYS A 351 26.26 -0.20 -16.29
N ARG A 352 24.97 0.11 -16.14
CA ARG A 352 24.41 1.42 -16.47
C ARG A 352 24.71 2.47 -15.41
N GLY A 353 24.77 2.07 -14.15
CA GLY A 353 25.10 2.93 -13.01
C GLY A 353 25.70 2.11 -11.89
N LYS A 354 26.32 2.79 -10.91
CA LYS A 354 26.84 2.13 -9.71
C LYS A 354 25.78 2.07 -8.62
N LEU A 355 25.72 0.96 -7.90
CA LEU A 355 24.91 0.82 -6.70
C LEU A 355 25.72 1.22 -5.46
N VAL A 356 25.14 2.00 -4.58
CA VAL A 356 25.74 2.46 -3.32
C VAL A 356 24.81 2.14 -2.16
N GLY A 357 25.38 1.68 -1.04
CA GLY A 357 24.63 1.49 0.21
C GLY A 357 24.85 0.11 0.80
N GLU A 358 23.76 -0.60 1.10
CA GLU A 358 23.80 -1.94 1.69
C GLU A 358 23.13 -2.98 0.78
N THR A 359 23.44 -4.26 1.01
CA THR A 359 22.81 -5.36 0.27
C THR A 359 21.29 -5.34 0.47
N THR A 360 20.55 -5.54 -0.62
CA THR A 360 19.08 -5.54 -0.63
C THR A 360 18.47 -6.77 0.05
N PHE A 361 17.14 -6.77 0.19
CA PHE A 361 16.42 -7.75 1.00
C PHE A 361 16.55 -9.21 0.53
N GLY A 362 16.56 -9.46 -0.77
CA GLY A 362 16.66 -10.79 -1.37
C GLY A 362 15.32 -11.48 -1.65
N LYS A 363 14.28 -10.73 -2.06
CA LYS A 363 12.99 -11.30 -2.44
C LYS A 363 12.98 -11.61 -3.94
N GLY A 364 13.38 -12.84 -4.29
CA GLY A 364 13.42 -13.33 -5.67
C GLY A 364 12.19 -14.14 -6.12
N SER A 365 11.09 -14.15 -5.36
CA SER A 365 9.87 -14.89 -5.69
C SER A 365 8.85 -14.05 -6.48
N VAL A 366 8.11 -14.74 -7.33
CA VAL A 366 6.93 -14.21 -8.01
C VAL A 366 5.73 -14.53 -7.15
N GLN A 367 4.98 -13.50 -6.75
CA GLN A 367 3.66 -13.70 -6.15
C GLN A 367 2.58 -13.40 -7.17
N THR A 368 1.63 -14.32 -7.32
CA THR A 368 0.38 -14.04 -8.03
C THR A 368 -0.70 -13.70 -7.01
N PRO A 369 -1.24 -12.46 -7.01
CA PRO A 369 -2.35 -12.10 -6.16
C PRO A 369 -3.66 -12.63 -6.76
N PHE A 370 -4.52 -13.16 -5.89
CA PHE A 370 -5.86 -13.60 -6.23
C PHE A 370 -6.86 -12.91 -5.31
N ASP A 371 -7.84 -12.23 -5.90
CA ASP A 371 -9.00 -11.76 -5.17
C ASP A 371 -9.91 -12.93 -4.85
N VAL A 372 -10.21 -13.11 -3.57
CA VAL A 372 -11.11 -14.15 -3.10
C VAL A 372 -12.38 -13.53 -2.53
N ALA A 373 -13.38 -14.37 -2.28
CA ALA A 373 -14.69 -13.91 -1.80
C ALA A 373 -14.57 -13.04 -0.54
N GLN A 374 -15.56 -12.16 -0.35
CA GLN A 374 -15.65 -11.26 0.81
C GLN A 374 -14.53 -10.21 0.91
N GLY A 375 -13.79 -9.96 -0.17
CA GLY A 375 -12.74 -8.93 -0.22
C GLY A 375 -11.41 -9.36 0.38
N ALA A 376 -11.25 -10.63 0.76
CA ALA A 376 -9.96 -11.19 1.14
C ALA A 376 -9.05 -11.38 -0.09
N GLY A 377 -7.75 -11.56 0.15
CA GLY A 377 -6.74 -11.83 -0.87
C GLY A 377 -6.00 -13.13 -0.58
N LEU A 378 -5.52 -13.78 -1.63
CA LEU A 378 -4.59 -14.91 -1.54
C LEU A 378 -3.39 -14.59 -2.42
N HIS A 379 -2.22 -14.55 -1.83
CA HIS A 379 -0.97 -14.33 -2.54
C HIS A 379 -0.21 -15.65 -2.56
N ILE A 380 0.11 -16.17 -3.74
CA ILE A 380 0.80 -17.45 -3.89
C ILE A 380 2.13 -17.23 -4.59
N THR A 381 3.20 -17.81 -4.05
CA THR A 381 4.46 -17.89 -4.79
C THR A 381 4.32 -18.87 -5.95
N THR A 382 4.28 -18.36 -7.17
CA THR A 382 4.05 -19.16 -8.40
C THR A 382 5.33 -19.36 -9.22
N GLY A 383 6.42 -18.69 -8.86
CA GLY A 383 7.68 -18.77 -9.57
C GLY A 383 8.79 -17.98 -8.90
N LYS A 384 9.89 -17.82 -9.64
CA LYS A 384 11.04 -16.99 -9.25
C LYS A 384 11.45 -16.05 -10.38
N TRP A 385 11.98 -14.90 -10.01
CA TRP A 385 12.59 -13.98 -10.95
C TRP A 385 14.09 -14.26 -11.07
N LEU A 386 14.63 -14.08 -12.28
CA LEU A 386 16.05 -14.05 -12.57
C LEU A 386 16.42 -12.68 -13.13
N LEU A 387 17.54 -12.14 -12.67
CA LEU A 387 18.14 -10.93 -13.22
C LEU A 387 18.64 -11.14 -14.66
N PRO A 388 19.00 -10.09 -15.41
CA PRO A 388 19.41 -10.23 -16.81
C PRO A 388 20.54 -11.24 -17.05
N LYS A 389 21.47 -11.41 -16.10
CA LYS A 389 22.54 -12.43 -16.20
C LYS A 389 22.11 -13.86 -15.86
N GLY A 390 20.86 -14.06 -15.45
CA GLY A 390 20.31 -15.34 -15.01
C GLY A 390 20.45 -15.61 -13.51
N ASP A 391 21.03 -14.68 -12.75
CA ASP A 391 21.20 -14.83 -11.30
C ASP A 391 19.85 -14.75 -10.56
N SER A 392 19.66 -15.60 -9.55
CA SER A 392 18.54 -15.46 -8.61
C SER A 392 18.97 -14.64 -7.41
N ILE A 393 18.13 -13.68 -7.01
CA ILE A 393 18.35 -12.83 -5.83
C ILE A 393 17.77 -13.42 -4.54
N MET A 394 17.11 -14.58 -4.62
CA MET A 394 16.41 -15.20 -3.50
C MET A 394 17.36 -15.44 -2.31
N LYS A 395 17.08 -14.82 -1.16
CA LYS A 395 17.87 -14.85 0.09
C LYS A 395 19.29 -14.27 -0.03
N LEU A 396 19.69 -13.75 -1.18
CA LEU A 396 21.01 -13.18 -1.43
C LEU A 396 20.95 -11.65 -1.55
N GLY A 397 19.89 -11.13 -2.18
CA GLY A 397 19.80 -9.73 -2.54
C GLY A 397 20.74 -9.33 -3.68
N VAL A 398 20.72 -8.04 -3.99
CA VAL A 398 21.60 -7.35 -4.92
C VAL A 398 22.64 -6.63 -4.09
N LYS A 399 23.90 -7.06 -4.23
CA LYS A 399 25.03 -6.42 -3.56
C LYS A 399 25.35 -5.06 -4.22
N PRO A 400 25.60 -3.98 -3.45
CA PRO A 400 26.04 -2.72 -3.99
C PRO A 400 27.48 -2.79 -4.52
N ASP A 401 27.82 -1.93 -5.48
CA ASP A 401 29.20 -1.77 -5.97
C ASP A 401 30.09 -1.04 -4.96
N VAL A 402 29.49 -0.13 -4.18
CA VAL A 402 30.14 0.60 -3.09
C VAL A 402 29.32 0.44 -1.82
N GLU A 403 29.85 -0.33 -0.87
CA GLU A 403 29.21 -0.54 0.41
C GLU A 403 29.40 0.68 1.31
N VAL A 404 28.29 1.23 1.80
CA VAL A 404 28.24 2.33 2.76
C VAL A 404 27.11 2.04 3.72
N VAL A 405 27.43 1.78 4.98
CA VAL A 405 26.44 1.49 6.03
C VAL A 405 25.96 2.82 6.62
N LEU A 406 24.65 2.98 6.83
CA LEU A 406 24.12 4.08 7.63
C LEU A 406 24.15 3.66 9.11
N ASP A 407 24.82 4.44 9.95
CA ASP A 407 24.74 4.25 11.40
C ASP A 407 23.34 4.65 11.89
N ASP A 408 22.81 3.92 12.88
CA ASP A 408 21.50 4.20 13.53
C ASP A 408 21.43 5.62 14.15
N ALA A 409 22.57 6.28 14.35
CA ALA A 409 22.69 7.65 14.84
C ALA A 409 22.62 8.72 13.73
N THR A 410 22.23 8.35 12.50
CA THR A 410 22.12 9.30 11.39
C THR A 410 21.10 10.40 11.69
N THR A 411 21.57 11.64 11.66
CA THR A 411 20.72 12.83 11.72
C THR A 411 20.25 13.19 10.31
N ALA A 412 19.22 14.03 10.21
CA ALA A 412 18.69 14.52 8.93
C ALA A 412 19.72 15.23 8.01
N THR A 413 20.94 15.52 8.50
CA THR A 413 22.01 16.26 7.80
C THR A 413 23.28 15.44 7.56
N THR A 414 23.25 14.12 7.76
CA THR A 414 24.44 13.23 7.71
C THR A 414 24.23 11.98 6.85
N ASP A 415 23.53 12.09 5.71
CA ASP A 415 23.33 10.96 4.79
C ASP A 415 24.63 10.61 4.03
N ALA A 416 25.42 9.71 4.62
CA ALA A 416 26.69 9.26 4.06
C ALA A 416 26.53 8.50 2.73
N GLN A 417 25.40 7.81 2.51
CA GLN A 417 25.13 7.09 1.27
C GLN A 417 24.86 8.07 0.12
N LEU A 418 24.01 9.07 0.36
CA LEU A 418 23.75 10.13 -0.61
C LEU A 418 25.02 10.94 -0.91
N ALA A 419 25.79 11.29 0.12
CA ALA A 419 27.07 11.98 -0.06
C ALA A 419 28.03 11.18 -0.95
N LYS A 420 28.12 9.86 -0.73
CA LYS A 420 28.95 8.99 -1.57
C LYS A 420 28.46 8.93 -3.01
N ALA A 421 27.15 8.88 -3.23
CA ALA A 421 26.59 8.91 -4.58
C ALA A 421 26.89 10.22 -5.31
N VAL A 422 26.75 11.37 -4.63
CA VAL A 422 27.10 12.68 -5.18
C VAL A 422 28.60 12.74 -5.51
N GLU A 423 29.48 12.29 -4.61
CA GLU A 423 30.92 12.20 -4.86
C GLU A 423 31.25 11.41 -6.14
N LEU A 424 30.57 10.27 -6.37
CA LEU A 424 30.77 9.43 -7.53
C LEU A 424 30.30 10.06 -8.85
N LEU A 425 29.29 10.93 -8.81
CA LEU A 425 28.80 11.66 -10.00
C LEU A 425 29.70 12.84 -10.38
N LEU A 426 30.52 13.33 -9.44
CA LEU A 426 31.39 14.49 -9.66
C LEU A 426 32.82 14.11 -10.08
N LYS A 427 33.14 12.81 -10.10
CA LYS A 427 34.40 12.24 -10.58
C LYS A 427 34.29 11.84 -12.04
#